data_AF-A0A392NKT3-F1
#
_entry.id   AF-A0A392NKT3-F1
#
_cell.length_a   1.000
_cell.length_b   1.000
_cell.length_c   1.000
_cell.angle_alpha   90.00
_cell.angle_beta   90.00
_cell.angle_gamma   90.00
#
_symmetry.space_group_name_H-M   'P 1'
#
loop_
_entity.id
_entity.type
_entity.pdbx_description
1 polymer ?
#
loop_
_entity_poly.entity_id
_entity_poly.type
_entity_poly.pdbx_seq_one_letter_code
_entity_poly.pdbx_strand_id
1 'polypeptide(L)'
;VHKALPGSSFNSLLLNRYKGGNDYVGWHADDEKLYGPTPEIASLSLGCDRDFILKKKPSKKSRVFINISSSFGVNFQMEVMSLRASD
;
A
#
# COMPACT_ATOMS: atom_id res chain seq x y z
N VAL A 1 1.19 -14.05 7.52
CA VAL A 1 -0.15 -13.79 6.93
C VAL A 1 -0.98 -13.08 7.99
N HIS A 2 -1.02 -11.75 7.97
CA HIS A 2 -1.88 -11.00 8.89
C HIS A 2 -3.32 -11.12 8.40
N LYS A 3 -4.22 -11.53 9.30
CA LYS A 3 -5.68 -11.58 9.07
C LYS A 3 -6.14 -10.19 8.63
N ALA A 4 -6.81 -10.10 7.48
CA ALA A 4 -7.69 -8.96 7.23
C ALA A 4 -8.70 -8.89 8.39
N LEU A 5 -8.89 -7.71 8.98
CA LEU A 5 -9.91 -7.53 10.00
C LEU A 5 -11.27 -7.76 9.35
N PRO A 6 -12.06 -8.77 9.78
CA PRO A 6 -13.41 -8.93 9.26
C PRO A 6 -14.21 -7.68 9.60
N GLY A 7 -14.80 -7.02 8.59
CA GLY A 7 -15.67 -5.87 8.80
C GLY A 7 -15.17 -4.54 8.21
N SER A 8 -13.93 -4.45 7.74
CA SER A 8 -13.46 -3.25 7.04
C SER A 8 -14.19 -3.07 5.71
N SER A 9 -14.66 -1.84 5.45
CA SER A 9 -15.24 -1.44 4.17
C SER A 9 -14.39 -0.35 3.54
N PHE A 10 -14.28 -0.37 2.22
CA PHE A 10 -13.46 0.56 1.45
C PHE A 10 -14.34 1.26 0.42
N ASN A 11 -14.10 2.55 0.19
CA ASN A 11 -14.89 3.39 -0.71
C ASN A 11 -14.02 4.17 -1.70
N SER A 12 -12.72 3.85 -1.76
CA SER A 12 -11.80 4.41 -2.74
C SER A 12 -10.73 3.42 -3.12
N LEU A 13 -10.25 3.60 -4.36
CA LEU A 13 -9.32 2.69 -5.01
C LEU A 13 -8.27 3.51 -5.75
N LEU A 14 -7.01 3.31 -5.40
CA LEU A 14 -5.87 3.80 -6.17
C LEU A 14 -5.22 2.61 -6.87
N LEU A 15 -5.15 2.67 -8.20
CA LEU A 15 -4.50 1.63 -9.00
C LEU A 15 -3.16 2.13 -9.52
N ASN A 16 -2.07 1.54 -9.04
CA ASN A 16 -0.73 1.80 -9.55
C ASN A 16 -0.31 0.68 -10.51
N ARG A 17 0.00 1.04 -11.76
CA ARG A 17 0.49 0.10 -12.77
C ARG A 17 1.96 0.38 -13.09
N TYR A 18 2.81 -0.58 -12.79
CA TYR A 18 4.25 -0.51 -13.04
C TYR A 18 4.61 -1.42 -14.22
N LYS A 19 5.00 -0.85 -15.37
CA LYS A 19 5.33 -1.61 -16.59
C LYS A 19 6.61 -2.43 -16.43
N GLY A 20 7.59 -1.94 -15.66
CA GLY A 20 8.88 -2.62 -15.49
C GLY A 20 9.63 -2.22 -14.22
N GLY A 21 10.86 -2.70 -14.07
CA GLY A 21 11.72 -2.46 -12.89
C GLY A 21 12.11 -1.00 -12.66
N ASN A 22 11.98 -0.16 -13.69
CA ASN A 22 12.31 1.27 -13.62
C ASN A 22 11.14 2.16 -13.16
N ASP A 23 9.92 1.60 -13.07
CA ASP A 23 8.78 2.33 -12.56
C ASP A 23 8.69 2.14 -11.05
N TYR A 24 8.64 3.26 -10.31
CA TYR A 24 8.55 3.26 -8.86
C TYR A 24 7.73 4.46 -8.38
N VAL A 25 7.22 4.36 -7.15
CA VAL A 25 6.68 5.51 -6.43
C VAL A 25 7.75 6.01 -5.45
N GLY A 26 7.98 7.32 -5.43
CA GLY A 26 8.92 7.94 -4.49
C GLY A 26 8.43 7.85 -3.04
N TRP A 27 9.30 8.24 -2.10
CA TRP A 27 8.91 8.33 -0.69
C TRP A 27 7.74 9.28 -0.50
N HIS A 28 6.60 8.74 -0.05
CA HIS A 28 5.41 9.49 0.33
C HIS A 28 4.80 8.88 1.60
N ALA A 29 3.76 9.52 2.12
CA ALA A 29 2.85 8.93 3.09
C ALA A 29 1.44 9.35 2.72
N ASP A 30 0.48 8.49 2.99
CA ASP A 30 -0.93 8.76 2.74
C ASP A 30 -1.51 9.51 3.94
N ASP A 31 -1.10 10.78 4.07
CA ASP A 31 -1.46 11.68 5.17
C ASP A 31 -2.40 12.82 4.72
N GLU A 32 -3.17 12.59 3.64
CA GLU A 32 -4.19 13.55 3.24
C GLU A 32 -5.31 13.64 4.27
N LYS A 33 -5.71 14.87 4.60
CA LYS A 33 -6.75 15.17 5.60
C LYS A 33 -8.08 14.46 5.33
N LEU A 34 -8.35 14.14 4.06
CA LEU A 34 -9.58 13.47 3.62
C LEU A 34 -9.74 12.06 4.23
N TYR A 35 -8.64 11.38 4.57
CA TYR A 35 -8.64 10.02 5.09
C TYR A 35 -8.77 9.94 6.62
N GLY A 36 -8.81 11.07 7.33
CA GLY A 36 -8.86 11.11 8.78
C GLY A 36 -7.51 10.78 9.45
N PRO A 37 -7.47 10.70 10.78
CA PRO A 37 -6.21 10.58 11.54
C PRO A 37 -5.60 9.17 11.55
N THR A 38 -6.41 8.13 11.32
CA THR A 38 -6.00 6.73 11.37
C THR A 38 -6.68 5.93 10.26
N PRO A 39 -6.33 6.19 8.99
CA PRO A 39 -6.93 5.48 7.88
C PRO A 39 -6.54 4.00 7.85
N GLU A 40 -7.49 3.15 7.48
CA GLU A 40 -7.19 1.76 7.13
C GLU A 40 -6.85 1.66 5.65
N ILE A 41 -5.66 1.13 5.35
CA ILE A 41 -5.19 0.92 3.99
C ILE A 41 -4.97 -0.58 3.77
N ALA A 42 -5.58 -1.11 2.72
CA ALA A 42 -5.35 -2.46 2.24
C ALA A 42 -4.59 -2.41 0.92
N SER A 43 -3.44 -3.07 0.85
CA SER A 43 -2.65 -3.17 -0.38
C SER A 43 -2.75 -4.58 -0.96
N LEU A 44 -3.08 -4.67 -2.25
CA LEU A 44 -3.07 -5.91 -3.02
C LEU A 44 -2.11 -5.74 -4.21
N SER A 45 -1.09 -6.59 -4.29
CA SER A 45 -0.21 -6.64 -5.45
C SER A 45 -0.45 -7.90 -6.26
N LEU A 46 -0.53 -7.73 -7.57
CA LEU A 46 -0.60 -8.78 -8.58
C LEU A 46 0.53 -8.52 -9.57
N GLY A 47 1.12 -9.57 -10.16
CA GLY A 47 2.27 -9.42 -11.04
C GLY A 47 3.55 -10.03 -10.51
N CYS A 48 4.67 -9.43 -10.93
CA CYS A 48 6.01 -9.79 -10.49
C CYS A 48 6.30 -9.25 -9.09
N ASP A 49 7.28 -9.88 -8.45
CA ASP A 49 7.76 -9.50 -7.13
C ASP A 49 8.31 -8.05 -7.12
N ARG A 50 8.02 -7.34 -6.03
CA ARG A 50 8.50 -5.97 -5.80
C ARG A 50 8.88 -5.76 -4.34
N ASP A 51 9.85 -4.88 -4.13
CA ASP A 51 10.19 -4.41 -2.79
C ASP A 51 9.26 -3.26 -2.39
N PHE A 52 8.52 -3.48 -1.30
CA PHE A 52 7.77 -2.43 -0.62
C PHE A 52 8.54 -2.02 0.63
N ILE A 53 9.01 -0.77 0.66
CA ILE A 53 9.93 -0.30 1.69
C ILE A 53 9.23 0.71 2.59
N LEU A 54 9.09 0.37 3.87
CA LEU A 54 8.55 1.26 4.89
C LEU A 54 9.68 1.98 5.62
N LYS A 55 9.49 3.28 5.87
CA LYS A 55 10.43 4.13 6.60
C LYS A 55 9.69 4.89 7.70
N LYS A 56 10.12 4.71 8.96
CA LYS A 56 9.52 5.41 10.10
C LYS A 56 9.86 6.91 10.07
N LYS A 57 8.86 7.79 10.14
CA LYS A 57 9.05 9.23 10.44
C LYS A 57 9.17 9.38 11.97
N PRO A 58 10.07 10.22 12.55
CA PRO A 58 11.11 11.07 11.95
C PRO A 58 12.49 10.40 11.82
N SER A 59 12.65 9.18 12.34
CA SER A 59 13.92 8.44 12.36
C SER A 59 14.32 7.94 10.97
N LYS A 60 15.27 8.61 10.33
CA LYS A 60 15.80 8.23 9.00
C LYS A 60 16.55 6.88 8.96
N LYS A 61 16.74 6.21 10.10
CA LYS A 61 17.63 5.04 10.20
C LYS A 61 16.92 3.69 10.06
N SER A 62 15.61 3.63 10.28
CA SER A 62 14.88 2.36 10.27
C SER A 62 14.12 2.20 8.95
N ARG A 63 14.54 1.22 8.15
CA ARG A 63 13.83 0.75 6.95
C ARG A 63 13.37 -0.69 7.18
N VAL A 64 12.11 -0.96 6.86
CA VAL A 64 11.55 -2.31 6.84
C VAL A 64 11.28 -2.66 5.37
N PHE A 65 11.83 -3.78 4.92
CA PHE A 65 11.62 -4.29 3.57
C PHE A 65 10.55 -5.37 3.64
N ILE A 66 9.52 -5.21 2.82
CA ILE A 66 8.45 -6.20 2.63
C ILE A 66 8.54 -6.61 1.17
N ASN A 67 9.01 -7.84 0.93
CA ASN A 67 8.93 -8.40 -0.41
C ASN A 67 7.48 -8.81 -0.67
N ILE A 68 6.86 -8.21 -1.69
CA ILE A 68 5.51 -8.58 -2.11
C ILE A 68 5.66 -9.47 -3.33
N SER A 69 5.45 -10.77 -3.14
CA SER A 69 5.51 -11.75 -4.22
C SER A 69 4.11 -12.11 -4.75
N SER A 70 4.02 -12.30 -6.06
CA SER A 70 2.79 -12.75 -6.71
C SER A 70 3.11 -13.70 -7.87
N SER A 71 2.19 -14.63 -8.15
CA SER A 71 2.36 -15.67 -9.17
C SER A 71 1.81 -15.30 -10.56
N PHE A 72 1.38 -14.05 -10.79
CA PHE A 72 0.69 -13.63 -12.02
C PHE A 72 1.56 -12.73 -12.92
N GLY A 73 1.38 -12.78 -14.24
CA GLY A 73 2.28 -12.17 -15.24
C GLY A 73 2.06 -10.68 -15.58
N VAL A 74 1.20 -9.96 -14.86
CA VAL A 74 0.90 -8.54 -15.09
C VAL A 74 0.94 -7.74 -13.78
N ASN A 75 1.79 -6.70 -13.76
CA ASN A 75 2.12 -5.88 -12.59
C ASN A 75 1.05 -4.82 -12.29
N PHE A 76 0.32 -5.02 -11.20
CA PHE A 76 -0.57 -4.05 -10.58
C PHE A 76 -0.31 -4.04 -9.08
N GLN A 77 0.06 -2.88 -8.53
CA GLN A 77 -0.11 -2.65 -7.11
C GLN A 77 -1.40 -1.85 -6.96
N MET A 78 -2.40 -2.50 -6.41
CA MET A 78 -3.66 -1.87 -6.05
C MET A 78 -3.58 -1.47 -4.60
N GLU A 79 -3.73 -0.18 -4.33
CA GLU A 79 -3.83 0.34 -2.98
C GLU A 79 -5.29 0.74 -2.77
N VAL A 80 -5.97 -0.04 -1.94
CA VAL A 80 -7.35 0.20 -1.55
C VAL A 80 -7.30 0.98 -0.24
N MET A 81 -7.65 2.26 -0.27
CA MET A 81 -7.71 3.09 0.93
C MET A 81 -9.16 3.17 1.42
N SER A 82 -9.39 2.90 2.70
CA SER A 82 -10.68 3.19 3.32
C SER A 82 -10.68 4.65 3.75
N LEU A 83 -11.55 5.47 3.15
CA LEU A 83 -11.75 6.87 3.58
C LEU A 83 -12.64 6.99 4.82
N ARG A 84 -13.14 5.88 5.39
CA ARG A 84 -13.98 5.96 6.58
C ARG A 84 -13.29 5.29 7.73
N ALA A 85 -12.60 6.12 8.52
CA ALA A 85 -12.57 5.89 9.96
C ALA A 85 -14.04 5.69 10.38
N SER A 86 -14.34 4.51 10.89
CA SER A 86 -15.58 4.23 11.60
C SER A 86 -15.88 5.37 12.56
N ASP A 87 -17.13 5.85 12.55
CA ASP A 87 -17.67 6.70 13.63
C ASP A 87 -17.39 6.08 15.02
#